data_AF-A0A1I3L519-F1
#
_entry.id   AF-A0A1I3L519-F1
#
_cell.length_a   1.000
_cell.length_b   1.000
_cell.length_c   1.000
_cell.angle_alpha   90.00
_cell.angle_beta   90.00
_cell.angle_gamma   90.00
#
_symmetry.space_group_name_H-M   'P 1'
#
loop_
_entity.id
_entity.type
_entity.pdbx_description
1 polymer ?
#
loop_
_entity_poly.entity_id
_entity_poly.type
_entity_poly.pdbx_seq_one_letter_code
_entity_poly.pdbx_strand_id
1 'polypeptide(L)'
;MQVAAHVGRKFSWQYPTMAADDIASEIVAEALREWKHNAAQLAKAADYDRSEYEVLFFLLSRRASVYCGKQHYAYMLENPQAVVYTPREVRALLKEFYYHPDSYTTPSKDVDHAVAVDAKSLWVNLADLRSALDRVSDKVHDTILAAFGPEDLQLPEPDKRRVSDAVATLTRELNRHLNPQITSHEGPGRRKAMTNANALTTTRIQGN
;
A
#
# COMPACT_ATOMS: atom_id res chain seq x y z
N MET A 1 15.17 9.69 16.95
CA MET A 1 14.79 10.55 15.80
C MET A 1 15.22 9.99 14.45
N GLN A 2 16.51 9.68 14.21
CA GLN A 2 16.99 9.21 12.90
C GLN A 2 16.31 7.92 12.40
N VAL A 3 16.12 6.91 13.25
CA VAL A 3 15.45 5.65 12.89
C VAL A 3 13.98 5.89 12.50
N ALA A 4 13.26 6.70 13.27
CA ALA A 4 11.87 7.05 13.00
C ALA A 4 11.69 7.77 11.67
N ALA A 5 12.58 8.72 11.34
CA ALA A 5 12.55 9.41 10.04
C ALA A 5 12.80 8.44 8.87
N HIS A 6 13.67 7.44 9.05
CA HIS A 6 13.85 6.40 8.04
C HIS A 6 12.57 5.58 7.86
N VAL A 7 11.97 5.09 8.95
CA VAL A 7 10.71 4.33 8.90
C VAL A 7 9.60 5.17 8.27
N GLY A 8 9.45 6.44 8.64
CA GLY A 8 8.48 7.37 8.06
C GLY A 8 8.58 7.46 6.54
N ARG A 9 9.79 7.68 6.00
CA ARG A 9 10.02 7.70 4.54
C ARG A 9 9.66 6.39 3.85
N LYS A 10 10.03 5.26 4.45
CA LYS A 10 9.73 3.92 3.91
C LYS A 10 8.22 3.68 3.81
N PHE A 11 7.46 4.13 4.81
CA PHE A 11 6.01 3.93 4.86
C PHE A 11 5.25 4.96 4.02
N SER A 12 5.72 6.22 3.91
CA SER A 12 5.09 7.22 3.03
C SER A 12 5.11 6.82 1.55
N TRP A 13 6.11 6.02 1.13
CA TRP A 13 6.13 5.47 -0.23
C TRP A 13 5.07 4.39 -0.47
N GLN A 14 4.64 3.70 0.59
CA GLN A 14 3.59 2.68 0.53
C GLN A 14 2.21 3.28 0.74
N TYR A 15 2.12 4.35 1.54
CA TYR A 15 0.89 5.07 1.89
C TYR A 15 1.00 6.53 1.40
N PRO A 16 0.77 6.79 0.10
CA PRO A 16 1.07 8.08 -0.52
C PRO A 16 0.18 9.24 -0.03
N THR A 17 -0.91 8.94 0.68
CA THR A 17 -1.79 9.94 1.30
C THR A 17 -1.25 10.46 2.64
N MET A 18 -0.12 9.94 3.12
CA MET A 18 0.43 10.25 4.44
C MET A 18 1.84 10.83 4.34
N ALA A 19 2.12 11.91 5.07
CA ALA A 19 3.44 12.52 5.08
C ALA A 19 4.41 11.70 5.95
N ALA A 20 5.67 11.60 5.50
CA ALA A 20 6.72 10.88 6.23
C ALA A 20 6.94 11.44 7.65
N ASP A 21 6.80 12.76 7.83
CA ASP A 21 7.01 13.44 9.11
C ASP A 21 5.86 13.18 10.09
N ASP A 22 4.62 13.07 9.60
CA ASP A 22 3.46 12.71 10.42
C ASP A 22 3.59 11.27 10.92
N ILE A 23 3.97 10.34 10.03
CA ILE A 23 4.24 8.95 10.38
C ILE A 23 5.37 8.88 11.41
N ALA A 24 6.48 9.58 11.18
CA ALA A 24 7.63 9.58 12.09
C ALA A 24 7.29 10.15 13.47
N SER A 25 6.47 11.20 13.52
CA SER A 25 6.03 11.82 14.78
C SER A 25 5.12 10.90 15.58
N GLU A 26 4.14 10.27 14.92
CA GLU A 26 3.20 9.38 15.59
C GLU A 26 3.91 8.13 16.15
N ILE A 27 4.76 7.47 15.37
CA ILE A 27 5.46 6.26 15.86
C ILE A 27 6.42 6.57 17.00
N VAL A 28 6.98 7.78 17.05
CA VAL A 28 7.79 8.22 18.19
C VAL A 28 6.92 8.44 19.41
N ALA A 29 5.76 9.10 19.26
CA ALA A 29 4.82 9.30 20.35
C ALA A 29 4.36 7.96 20.96
N GLU A 30 3.98 6.99 20.12
CA GLU A 30 3.64 5.64 20.57
C GLU A 30 4.82 4.90 21.20
N ALA A 31 6.02 5.00 20.62
CA ALA A 31 7.21 4.36 21.17
C ALA A 31 7.60 4.94 22.54
N LEU A 32 7.36 6.22 22.79
CA LEU A 32 7.57 6.85 24.10
C LEU A 32 6.52 6.39 25.11
N ARG A 33 5.25 6.25 24.71
CA ARG A 33 4.19 5.69 25.58
C ARG A 33 4.53 4.27 26.06
N GLU A 34 5.17 3.48 25.20
CA GLU A 34 5.58 2.11 25.50
C GLU A 34 7.08 1.97 25.82
N TRP A 35 7.74 3.03 26.28
CA TRP A 35 9.19 3.06 26.46
C TRP A 35 9.72 1.89 27.30
N LYS A 36 9.01 1.49 28.37
CA LYS A 36 9.40 0.35 29.21
C LYS A 36 9.46 -0.97 28.44
N HIS A 37 8.51 -1.20 27.53
CA HIS A 37 8.50 -2.39 26.68
C HIS A 37 9.65 -2.33 25.66
N ASN A 38 9.85 -1.16 25.03
CA ASN A 38 10.93 -0.97 24.05
C ASN A 38 12.31 -1.16 24.68
N ALA A 39 12.54 -0.62 25.88
CA ALA A 39 13.78 -0.80 26.62
C ALA A 39 14.06 -2.27 26.94
N ALA A 40 13.04 -3.05 27.32
CA ALA A 40 13.17 -4.48 27.57
C ALA A 40 13.52 -5.28 26.29
N GLN A 41 13.00 -4.89 25.13
CA GLN A 41 13.37 -5.51 23.86
C GLN A 41 14.79 -5.15 23.42
N LEU A 42 15.22 -3.91 23.67
CA LEU A 42 16.59 -3.47 23.37
C LEU A 42 17.63 -4.14 24.27
N ALA A 43 17.31 -4.38 25.54
CA ALA A 43 18.18 -5.12 26.45
C ALA A 43 18.47 -6.55 25.94
N LYS A 44 17.52 -7.16 25.23
CA LYS A 44 17.67 -8.48 24.60
C LYS A 44 18.37 -8.45 23.25
N ALA A 45 18.70 -7.28 22.70
CA ALA A 45 19.29 -7.17 21.36
C ALA A 45 20.65 -7.89 21.28
N ALA A 46 21.44 -7.79 22.36
CA ALA A 46 22.74 -8.46 22.49
C ALA A 46 22.60 -10.00 22.46
N ASP A 47 21.54 -10.55 23.05
CA ASP A 47 21.29 -12.00 23.08
C ASP A 47 20.99 -12.58 21.68
N TYR A 48 20.58 -11.73 20.74
CA TYR A 48 20.23 -12.11 19.37
C TYR A 48 21.25 -11.66 18.32
N ASP A 49 22.42 -11.13 18.74
CA ASP A 49 23.44 -10.55 17.85
C ASP A 49 22.83 -9.50 16.88
N ARG A 50 21.91 -8.68 17.40
CA ARG A 50 21.25 -7.59 16.66
C ARG A 50 21.70 -6.25 17.17
N SER A 51 21.90 -5.31 16.25
CA SER A 51 22.14 -3.92 16.62
C SER A 51 20.87 -3.28 17.20
N GLU A 52 21.05 -2.31 18.11
CA GLU A 52 19.93 -1.50 18.62
C GLU A 52 19.14 -0.84 17.48
N TYR A 53 19.83 -0.44 16.41
CA TYR A 53 19.22 0.13 15.22
C TYR A 53 18.22 -0.82 14.58
N GLU A 54 18.60 -2.08 14.35
CA GLU A 54 17.71 -3.08 13.73
C GLU A 54 16.48 -3.35 14.59
N VAL A 55 16.66 -3.47 15.91
CA VAL A 55 15.56 -3.70 16.85
C VAL A 55 14.61 -2.49 16.88
N LEU A 56 15.14 -1.28 16.99
CA LEU A 56 14.33 -0.05 16.92
C LEU A 56 13.61 0.07 15.58
N PHE A 57 14.30 -0.20 14.48
CA PHE A 57 13.71 -0.13 13.15
C PHE A 57 12.56 -1.12 13.00
N PHE A 58 12.71 -2.34 13.50
CA PHE A 58 11.65 -3.35 13.51
C PHE A 58 10.45 -2.91 14.36
N LEU A 59 10.68 -2.49 15.61
CA LEU A 59 9.61 -2.06 16.52
C LEU A 59 8.86 -0.85 15.99
N LEU A 60 9.56 0.15 15.45
CA LEU A 60 8.96 1.34 14.85
C LEU A 60 8.23 1.02 13.53
N SER A 61 8.76 0.09 12.73
CA SER A 61 8.08 -0.37 11.50
C SER A 61 6.75 -1.05 11.80
N ARG A 62 6.67 -1.83 12.89
CA ARG A 62 5.41 -2.46 13.32
C ARG A 62 4.35 -1.41 13.66
N ARG A 63 4.74 -0.37 14.42
CA ARG A 63 3.85 0.75 14.77
C ARG A 63 3.42 1.56 13.54
N ALA A 64 4.37 1.88 12.67
CA ALA A 64 4.09 2.57 11.42
C ALA A 64 3.06 1.81 10.58
N SER A 65 3.19 0.49 10.47
CA SER A 65 2.22 -0.34 9.74
C SER A 65 0.82 -0.27 10.33
N VAL A 66 0.67 -0.26 11.66
CA VAL A 66 -0.64 -0.19 12.32
C VAL A 66 -1.27 1.19 12.13
N TYR A 67 -0.50 2.25 12.38
CA TYR A 67 -0.96 3.62 12.21
C TYR A 67 -1.36 3.90 10.76
N CYS A 68 -0.48 3.58 9.80
CA CYS A 68 -0.75 3.81 8.39
C CYS A 68 -1.95 3.00 7.89
N GLY A 69 -2.06 1.73 8.29
CA GLY A 69 -3.22 0.91 7.95
C GLY A 69 -4.53 1.52 8.45
N LYS A 70 -4.57 1.99 9.71
CA LYS A 70 -5.76 2.62 10.30
C LYS A 70 -6.15 3.92 9.59
N GLN A 71 -5.19 4.81 9.33
CA GLN A 71 -5.45 6.08 8.65
C GLN A 71 -5.87 5.87 7.20
N HIS A 72 -5.21 4.92 6.52
CA HIS A 72 -5.54 4.57 5.16
C HIS A 72 -6.96 3.99 5.05
N TYR A 73 -7.36 3.13 5.98
CA TYR A 73 -8.73 2.63 6.04
C TYR A 73 -9.76 3.75 6.29
N ALA A 74 -9.52 4.62 7.27
CA ALA A 74 -10.40 5.76 7.54
C ALA A 74 -10.56 6.64 6.30
N TYR A 75 -9.45 6.92 5.61
CA TYR A 75 -9.45 7.67 4.36
C TYR A 75 -10.30 7.00 3.28
N MET A 76 -10.18 5.67 3.10
CA MET A 76 -10.97 4.92 2.12
C MET A 76 -12.48 4.93 2.43
N LEU A 77 -12.86 4.83 3.71
CA LEU A 77 -14.26 4.92 4.12
C LEU A 77 -14.85 6.31 3.85
N GLU A 78 -14.08 7.35 4.15
CA GLU A 78 -14.49 8.74 3.95
C GLU A 78 -14.49 9.13 2.47
N ASN A 79 -13.64 8.50 1.66
CA ASN A 79 -13.46 8.81 0.24
C ASN A 79 -13.52 7.54 -0.63
N PRO A 80 -14.70 6.91 -0.79
CA PRO A 80 -14.84 5.69 -1.59
C PRO A 80 -14.45 5.85 -3.07
N GLN A 81 -14.47 7.09 -3.56
CA GLN A 81 -14.10 7.46 -4.93
C GLN A 81 -12.59 7.68 -5.12
N ALA A 82 -11.79 7.68 -4.04
CA ALA A 82 -10.35 7.98 -4.05
C ALA A 82 -9.52 6.81 -3.52
N VAL A 83 -10.04 5.59 -3.59
CA VAL A 83 -9.37 4.39 -3.08
C VAL A 83 -8.01 4.20 -3.76
N VAL A 84 -6.96 4.03 -2.95
CA VAL A 84 -5.58 3.79 -3.40
C VAL A 84 -5.08 2.50 -2.77
N TYR A 85 -4.97 1.42 -3.53
CA TYR A 85 -4.46 0.17 -3.01
C TYR A 85 -2.95 0.20 -2.83
N THR A 86 -2.48 -0.50 -1.80
CA THR A 86 -1.07 -0.79 -1.56
C THR A 86 -0.66 -2.15 -2.13
N PRO A 87 0.62 -2.37 -2.47
CA PRO A 87 1.11 -3.68 -2.91
C PRO A 87 0.83 -4.82 -1.91
N ARG A 88 0.74 -4.50 -0.62
CA ARG A 88 0.43 -5.47 0.43
C ARG A 88 -1.03 -5.94 0.33
N GLU A 89 -1.96 -5.02 0.12
CA GLU A 89 -3.37 -5.34 -0.10
C GLU A 89 -3.54 -6.20 -1.35
N VAL A 90 -2.93 -5.80 -2.46
CA VAL A 90 -2.99 -6.56 -3.72
C VAL A 90 -2.47 -7.99 -3.53
N ARG A 91 -1.39 -8.21 -2.78
CA ARG A 91 -0.92 -9.58 -2.46
C ARG A 91 -1.92 -10.39 -1.65
N ALA A 92 -2.57 -9.78 -0.67
CA ALA A 92 -3.56 -10.49 0.13
C ALA A 92 -4.78 -10.86 -0.72
N LEU A 93 -5.21 -9.95 -1.59
CA LEU A 93 -6.33 -10.20 -2.49
C LEU A 93 -6.03 -11.23 -3.55
N LEU A 94 -4.83 -11.25 -4.11
CA LEU A 94 -4.45 -12.28 -5.08
C LEU A 94 -4.56 -13.69 -4.48
N LYS A 95 -4.25 -13.85 -3.19
CA LYS A 95 -4.46 -15.14 -2.50
C LYS A 95 -5.93 -15.51 -2.43
N GLU A 96 -6.78 -14.57 -2.03
CA GLU A 96 -8.24 -14.81 -1.96
C GLU A 96 -8.86 -15.02 -3.34
N PHE A 97 -8.38 -14.28 -4.34
CA PHE A 97 -8.80 -14.39 -5.73
C PHE A 97 -8.65 -15.84 -6.21
N TYR A 98 -7.45 -16.40 -6.13
CA TYR A 98 -7.24 -17.77 -6.59
C TYR A 98 -7.81 -18.85 -5.66
N TYR A 99 -8.05 -18.55 -4.37
CA TYR A 99 -8.66 -19.48 -3.42
C TYR A 99 -10.20 -19.54 -3.54
N HIS A 100 -10.85 -18.44 -3.94
CA HIS A 100 -12.31 -18.31 -4.06
C HIS A 100 -12.76 -17.74 -5.43
N PRO A 101 -12.63 -18.52 -6.52
CA PRO A 101 -12.91 -18.06 -7.87
C PRO A 101 -14.39 -17.76 -8.18
N ASP A 102 -15.34 -18.20 -7.34
CA ASP A 102 -16.77 -17.95 -7.54
C ASP A 102 -17.28 -16.68 -6.84
N SER A 103 -16.44 -16.04 -6.02
CA SER A 103 -16.82 -14.85 -5.23
C SER A 103 -16.95 -13.56 -6.05
N TYR A 104 -16.68 -13.59 -7.37
CA TYR A 104 -16.68 -12.38 -8.22
C TYR A 104 -18.05 -11.99 -8.78
N THR A 105 -18.94 -12.96 -8.96
CA THR A 105 -20.15 -12.81 -9.78
C THR A 105 -21.43 -12.73 -8.95
N THR A 106 -21.33 -12.95 -7.64
CA THR A 106 -22.48 -12.93 -6.75
C THR A 106 -22.43 -11.65 -5.92
N PRO A 107 -23.32 -10.65 -6.17
CA PRO A 107 -23.54 -9.60 -5.20
C PRO A 107 -24.22 -10.23 -4.00
N SER A 108 -23.43 -10.74 -3.05
CA SER A 108 -24.02 -11.13 -1.77
C SER A 108 -24.41 -9.86 -1.01
N LYS A 109 -25.49 -9.96 -0.24
CA LYS A 109 -25.89 -8.90 0.69
C LYS A 109 -24.90 -8.73 1.83
N ASP A 110 -23.88 -9.58 1.90
CA ASP A 110 -22.86 -9.53 2.92
C ASP A 110 -21.73 -8.59 2.50
N VAL A 111 -21.40 -7.75 3.46
CA VAL A 111 -20.27 -6.82 3.52
C VAL A 111 -18.90 -7.55 3.38
N ASP A 112 -18.93 -8.89 3.28
CA ASP A 112 -17.81 -9.82 3.46
C ASP A 112 -16.98 -10.09 2.20
N HIS A 113 -17.38 -9.60 1.02
CA HIS A 113 -16.53 -9.69 -0.18
C HIS A 113 -15.45 -8.62 -0.24
N ALA A 114 -15.46 -7.67 0.71
CA ALA A 114 -14.25 -6.94 1.07
C ALA A 114 -13.40 -7.87 1.94
N VAL A 115 -12.28 -8.36 1.39
CA VAL A 115 -11.35 -9.17 2.17
C VAL A 115 -10.85 -8.36 3.35
N ALA A 116 -11.33 -8.68 4.55
CA ALA A 116 -10.80 -8.16 5.80
C ALA A 116 -9.41 -8.78 6.02
N VAL A 117 -8.39 -8.22 5.38
CA VAL A 117 -7.00 -8.56 5.68
C VAL A 117 -6.77 -8.16 7.12
N ASP A 118 -6.49 -9.13 7.99
CA ASP A 118 -6.44 -8.94 9.43
C ASP A 118 -5.32 -7.96 9.85
N ALA A 119 -5.68 -6.68 9.86
CA ALA A 119 -5.74 -5.82 11.04
C ALA A 119 -6.53 -4.56 10.64
N LYS A 120 -7.87 -4.68 10.70
CA LYS A 120 -8.86 -3.58 10.60
C LYS A 120 -8.96 -2.90 9.23
N SER A 121 -9.45 -3.76 8.31
CA SER A 121 -10.33 -3.48 7.16
C SER A 121 -9.71 -2.69 6.01
N LEU A 122 -9.56 -3.35 4.87
CA LEU A 122 -9.12 -2.78 3.60
C LEU A 122 -10.12 -3.25 2.56
N TRP A 123 -10.89 -2.32 2.01
CA TRP A 123 -11.98 -2.64 1.09
C TRP A 123 -11.46 -2.65 -0.33
N VAL A 124 -11.26 -3.83 -0.88
CA VAL A 124 -10.89 -3.98 -2.29
C VAL A 124 -11.85 -4.92 -2.96
N ASN A 125 -12.46 -4.47 -4.04
CA ASN A 125 -13.41 -5.26 -4.80
C ASN A 125 -12.66 -6.25 -5.69
N LEU A 126 -12.95 -7.55 -5.55
CA LEU A 126 -12.35 -8.59 -6.37
C LEU A 126 -12.67 -8.43 -7.88
N ALA A 127 -13.78 -7.76 -8.22
CA ALA A 127 -14.10 -7.43 -9.61
C ALA A 127 -13.10 -6.42 -10.22
N ASP A 128 -12.64 -5.45 -9.43
CA ASP A 128 -11.63 -4.47 -9.87
C ASP A 128 -10.27 -5.16 -10.08
N LEU A 129 -9.94 -6.13 -9.21
CA LEU A 129 -8.74 -6.97 -9.35
C LEU A 129 -8.76 -7.77 -10.65
N ARG A 130 -9.87 -8.44 -10.97
CA ARG A 130 -10.04 -9.16 -12.24
C ARG A 130 -9.83 -8.21 -13.42
N SER A 131 -10.50 -7.07 -13.40
CA SER A 131 -10.42 -6.11 -14.49
C SER A 131 -9.03 -5.48 -14.64
N ALA A 132 -8.26 -5.36 -13.55
CA ALA A 132 -6.87 -4.90 -13.61
C ALA A 132 -5.92 -5.99 -14.13
N LEU A 133 -6.17 -7.27 -13.81
CA LEU A 133 -5.44 -8.41 -14.36
C LEU A 133 -5.60 -8.50 -15.88
N ASP A 134 -6.78 -8.20 -16.42
CA ASP A 134 -7.03 -8.17 -17.87
C ASP A 134 -6.26 -7.03 -18.58
N ARG A 135 -5.74 -6.04 -17.83
CA ARG A 135 -5.09 -4.84 -18.37
C ARG A 135 -3.57 -4.83 -18.23
N VAL A 136 -3.00 -5.72 -17.41
CA VAL A 136 -1.55 -5.90 -17.35
C VAL A 136 -1.07 -6.76 -18.52
N SER A 137 0.21 -6.66 -18.87
CA SER A 137 0.80 -7.53 -19.91
C SER A 137 0.74 -9.01 -19.51
N ASP A 138 0.62 -9.91 -20.48
CA ASP A 138 0.65 -11.38 -20.29
C ASP A 138 1.80 -11.83 -19.39
N LYS A 139 2.99 -11.27 -19.58
CA LYS A 139 4.17 -11.59 -18.74
C LYS A 139 3.97 -11.32 -17.25
N VAL A 140 3.28 -10.23 -16.91
CA VAL A 140 2.96 -9.86 -15.53
C VAL A 140 1.86 -10.78 -15.01
N HIS A 141 0.85 -11.05 -15.84
CA HIS A 141 -0.22 -11.98 -15.53
C HIS A 141 0.33 -13.39 -15.22
N ASP A 142 1.18 -13.95 -16.08
CA ASP A 142 1.82 -15.26 -15.90
C ASP A 142 2.67 -15.32 -14.63
N THR A 143 3.38 -14.23 -14.32
CA THR A 143 4.17 -14.14 -13.08
C THR A 143 3.27 -14.16 -11.85
N ILE A 144 2.10 -13.52 -11.92
CA ILE A 144 1.11 -13.52 -10.83
C ILE A 144 0.47 -14.90 -10.71
N LEU A 145 0.08 -15.51 -11.82
CA LEU A 145 -0.50 -16.85 -11.87
C LEU A 145 0.47 -17.89 -11.31
N ALA A 146 1.75 -17.83 -11.67
CA ALA A 146 2.75 -18.75 -11.15
C ALA A 146 3.05 -18.56 -9.65
N ALA A 147 2.81 -17.36 -9.11
CA ALA A 147 3.10 -17.04 -7.70
C ALA A 147 1.91 -17.21 -6.75
N PHE A 148 0.68 -17.03 -7.25
CA PHE A 148 -0.54 -17.00 -6.44
C PHE A 148 -1.63 -17.94 -6.95
N GLY A 149 -1.47 -18.47 -8.17
CA GLY A 149 -2.45 -19.35 -8.78
C GLY A 149 -2.51 -20.73 -8.12
N PRO A 150 -3.47 -21.55 -8.55
CA PRO A 150 -3.63 -22.92 -8.07
C PRO A 150 -2.35 -23.76 -8.22
N GLU A 151 -2.01 -24.53 -7.18
CA GLU A 151 -0.79 -25.37 -7.14
C GLU A 151 -0.80 -26.49 -8.20
N ASP A 152 -1.98 -26.89 -8.67
CA ASP A 152 -2.18 -27.92 -9.70
C ASP A 152 -1.67 -27.50 -11.09
N LEU A 153 -1.44 -26.21 -11.32
CA LEU A 153 -0.85 -25.70 -12.57
C LEU A 153 0.66 -26.01 -12.70
N GLN A 154 1.33 -26.43 -11.61
CA GLN A 154 2.75 -26.81 -11.58
C GLN A 154 3.70 -25.80 -12.27
N LEU A 155 3.37 -24.51 -12.18
CA LEU A 155 4.19 -23.46 -12.78
C LEU A 155 5.49 -23.28 -11.99
N PRO A 156 6.61 -22.98 -12.66
CA PRO A 156 7.87 -22.75 -11.98
C PRO A 156 7.78 -21.51 -11.09
N GLU A 157 8.14 -21.65 -9.81
CA GLU A 157 8.05 -20.57 -8.83
C GLU A 157 8.90 -19.36 -9.29
N PRO A 158 8.30 -18.19 -9.52
CA PRO A 158 9.02 -17.02 -9.98
C PRO A 158 9.88 -16.41 -8.86
N ASP A 159 10.99 -15.78 -9.26
CA ASP A 159 11.85 -15.04 -8.32
C ASP A 159 11.04 -13.97 -7.54
N LYS A 160 11.28 -13.88 -6.23
CA LYS A 160 10.69 -12.90 -5.30
C LYS A 160 10.73 -11.47 -5.84
N ARG A 161 11.80 -11.08 -6.54
CA ARG A 161 11.90 -9.76 -7.17
C ARG A 161 10.88 -9.59 -8.28
N ARG A 162 10.77 -10.57 -9.19
CA ARG A 162 9.79 -10.56 -10.27
C ARG A 162 8.36 -10.51 -9.74
N VAL A 163 8.06 -11.26 -8.69
CA VAL A 163 6.75 -11.20 -8.02
C VAL A 163 6.49 -9.80 -7.47
N SER A 164 7.49 -9.17 -6.84
CA SER A 164 7.33 -7.81 -6.32
C SER A 164 7.07 -6.77 -7.40
N ASP A 165 7.78 -6.85 -8.52
CA ASP A 165 7.62 -5.94 -9.65
C ASP A 165 6.26 -6.15 -10.36
N ALA A 166 5.82 -7.41 -10.48
CA ALA A 166 4.52 -7.77 -11.02
C ALA A 166 3.37 -7.23 -10.15
N VAL A 167 3.45 -7.45 -8.83
CA VAL A 167 2.49 -6.89 -7.86
C VAL A 167 2.46 -5.36 -7.95
N ALA A 168 3.62 -4.69 -7.95
CA ALA A 168 3.67 -3.23 -8.05
C ALA A 168 3.06 -2.72 -9.36
N THR A 169 3.18 -3.47 -10.45
CA THR A 169 2.55 -3.13 -11.73
C THR A 169 1.04 -3.29 -11.68
N LEU A 170 0.53 -4.39 -11.14
CA LEU A 170 -0.89 -4.60 -10.94
C LEU A 170 -1.51 -3.54 -9.99
N THR A 171 -0.82 -3.20 -8.89
CA THR A 171 -1.25 -2.14 -7.97
C THR A 171 -1.39 -0.80 -8.69
N ARG A 172 -0.44 -0.46 -9.58
CA ARG A 172 -0.54 0.77 -10.39
C ARG A 172 -1.75 0.75 -11.32
N GLU A 173 -2.01 -0.37 -11.98
CA GLU A 173 -3.18 -0.50 -12.88
C GLU A 173 -4.50 -0.39 -12.13
N LEU A 174 -4.63 -1.06 -10.97
CA LEU A 174 -5.79 -0.91 -10.10
C LEU A 174 -6.03 0.55 -9.71
N ASN A 175 -4.98 1.23 -9.24
CA ASN A 175 -5.08 2.62 -8.78
C ASN A 175 -5.36 3.61 -9.92
N ARG A 176 -4.91 3.31 -11.14
CA ARG A 176 -5.17 4.13 -12.34
C ARG A 176 -6.67 4.22 -12.66
N HIS A 177 -7.43 3.17 -12.38
CA HIS A 177 -8.86 3.11 -12.72
C HIS A 177 -9.78 3.65 -11.65
N LEU A 178 -9.38 3.58 -10.38
CA LEU A 178 -10.13 4.17 -9.28
C LEU A 178 -9.86 5.66 -9.11
N ASN A 179 -8.66 6.11 -9.48
CA ASN A 179 -8.36 7.52 -9.67
C ASN A 179 -8.17 7.79 -11.17
N PRO A 180 -9.24 7.76 -11.99
CA PRO A 180 -9.12 8.30 -13.33
C PRO A 180 -8.63 9.72 -13.14
N GLN A 181 -7.47 10.06 -13.70
CA GLN A 181 -7.00 11.43 -13.70
C GLN A 181 -8.20 12.27 -14.11
N ILE A 182 -8.66 13.16 -13.22
CA ILE A 182 -9.66 14.17 -13.53
C ILE A 182 -8.96 15.17 -14.45
N THR A 183 -8.66 14.71 -15.65
CA THR A 183 -8.26 15.45 -16.83
C THR A 183 -9.42 15.32 -17.83
N SER A 184 -10.66 15.45 -17.34
CA SER A 184 -11.73 16.00 -18.17
C SER A 184 -11.59 17.52 -18.08
N HIS A 185 -10.86 18.08 -19.04
CA HIS A 185 -10.62 19.51 -19.20
C HIS A 185 -11.59 20.11 -20.22
N GLU A 186 -12.89 19.89 -20.07
CA GLU A 186 -13.90 20.54 -20.91
C GLU A 186 -14.93 21.26 -20.04
N GLY A 187 -14.69 22.55 -19.82
CA GLY A 187 -15.62 23.46 -19.16
C GLY A 187 -15.03 24.87 -19.07
N PRO A 188 -15.71 25.93 -19.55
CA PRO A 188 -15.18 27.27 -19.52
C PRO A 188 -15.13 27.80 -18.07
N GLY A 189 -13.91 28.00 -17.55
CA GLY A 189 -13.70 28.72 -16.29
C GLY A 189 -13.00 27.98 -15.13
N ARG A 190 -12.45 26.77 -15.32
CA ARG A 190 -11.71 26.09 -14.24
C ARG A 190 -10.20 26.00 -14.52
N ARG A 191 -9.41 26.50 -13.56
CA ARG A 191 -7.93 26.49 -13.59
C ARG A 191 -7.41 25.07 -13.50
N LYS A 192 -6.44 24.74 -14.37
CA LYS A 192 -5.70 23.47 -14.37
C LYS A 192 -5.04 23.27 -13.00
N ALA A 193 -5.35 22.17 -12.30
CA ALA A 193 -4.63 21.82 -11.08
C ALA A 193 -3.16 21.54 -11.44
N MET A 194 -2.27 22.41 -10.98
CA MET A 194 -0.86 22.35 -11.30
C MET A 194 -0.22 21.27 -10.42
N THR A 195 0.41 20.27 -11.02
CA THR A 195 1.22 19.31 -10.27
C THR A 195 2.36 20.05 -9.57
N ASN A 196 2.81 19.59 -8.39
CA ASN A 196 3.90 20.24 -7.64
C ASN A 196 5.17 20.45 -8.49
N ALA A 197 5.44 19.52 -9.41
CA ALA A 197 6.52 19.65 -10.39
C ALA A 197 6.32 20.86 -11.32
N ASN A 198 5.10 21.09 -11.84
CA ASN A 198 4.79 22.24 -12.69
C ASN A 198 4.71 23.56 -11.90
N ALA A 199 4.33 23.52 -10.62
CA ALA A 199 4.31 24.69 -9.74
C ALA A 199 5.72 25.24 -9.53
N LEU A 200 6.70 24.36 -9.30
CA LEU A 200 8.11 24.72 -9.13
C LEU A 200 8.73 25.31 -10.40
N THR A 201 8.42 24.77 -11.57
CA THR A 201 8.94 25.29 -12.85
C THR A 201 8.37 26.68 -13.17
N THR A 202 7.08 26.89 -12.89
CA THR A 202 6.41 28.17 -13.15
C THR A 202 6.92 29.27 -12.21
N THR A 203 7.16 28.96 -10.93
CA THR A 203 7.75 29.92 -9.98
C THR A 203 9.21 30.26 -10.31
N ARG A 204 9.97 29.33 -10.90
CA ARG A 204 11.35 29.61 -11.35
C ARG A 204 11.41 30.53 -12.57
N ILE A 205 10.43 30.47 -13.46
CA ILE A 205 10.37 31.30 -14.67
C ILE A 205 9.89 32.72 -14.35
N GLN A 206 9.11 32.92 -13.28
CA GLN A 206 8.63 34.23 -12.84
C GLN A 206 9.61 34.98 -11.90
N GLY A 207 10.70 34.34 -11.49
CA GLY A 207 11.72 34.90 -10.59
C GLY A 207 12.98 35.42 -11.29
N ASN A 208 13.00 35.45 -12.62
CA ASN A 208 13.99 36.13 -13.47
C ASN A 208 13.29 37.22 -14.28
#